data_AF-A0A6P1MAJ5-F1
#
_entry.id   AF-A0A6P1MAJ5-F1
#
_cell.length_a   1.000
_cell.length_b   1.000
_cell.length_c   1.000
_cell.angle_alpha   90.00
_cell.angle_beta   90.00
_cell.angle_gamma   90.00
#
_symmetry.space_group_name_H-M   'P 1'
#
loop_
_entity.id
_entity.type
_entity.pdbx_description
1 polymer ?
#
loop_
_entity_poly.entity_id
_entity_poly.type
_entity_poly.pdbx_seq_one_letter_code
_entity_poly.pdbx_strand_id
1 'polypeptide(L)'
;MMLGIDTSNHRVYEARDTYGGELLKPAPHLFNMHLGSTTAEAAKQLIVSKRGDSEFIFREDLFDPVARIRRGRIYFRQGSQNWHVYPANLAERKQLAHIQQLRPNVDCLSEHFMTYGPKYMGKDDKQLRFAAIGSTLDFSVWRIVSIDALTLGQQLITLQPVLFMGILPDVDASLIPAEIRSSLLDALESVANDMKRAMPSSVIDRCRGAAALALRSLDKSHGKDLAKLSEMAEKSTPPRLMAANCAKIINLLHTRAKENTRHDHQYREPTERDAELAVHCLACILTEFKWAK
;
A
#
# COMPACT_ATOMS: atom_id res chain seq x y z
N MET A 1 -20.25 -12.14 -9.48
CA MET A 1 -19.77 -12.18 -10.87
C MET A 1 -18.50 -12.98 -10.93
N MET A 2 -18.35 -13.81 -11.96
CA MET A 2 -17.18 -14.61 -12.29
C MET A 2 -16.36 -13.90 -13.36
N LEU A 3 -15.07 -14.24 -13.47
CA LEU A 3 -14.20 -13.80 -14.55
C LEU A 3 -13.80 -14.97 -15.44
N GLY A 4 -13.90 -14.77 -16.74
CA GLY A 4 -13.36 -15.68 -17.76
C GLY A 4 -12.17 -15.02 -18.46
N ILE A 5 -11.00 -15.64 -18.42
CA ILE A 5 -9.80 -15.15 -19.10
C ILE A 5 -9.49 -16.06 -20.28
N ASP A 6 -9.53 -15.52 -21.49
CA ASP A 6 -9.16 -16.25 -22.71
C ASP A 6 -7.63 -16.39 -22.73
N THR A 7 -7.15 -17.62 -22.73
CA THR A 7 -5.72 -17.91 -22.71
C THR A 7 -5.02 -17.62 -24.03
N SER A 8 -5.76 -17.51 -25.13
CA SER A 8 -5.24 -17.31 -26.48
C SER A 8 -5.03 -15.83 -26.81
N ASN A 9 -5.95 -14.95 -26.38
CA ASN A 9 -5.91 -13.53 -26.70
C ASN A 9 -5.87 -12.61 -25.46
N HIS A 10 -5.83 -13.19 -24.25
CA HIS A 10 -5.75 -12.49 -22.97
C HIS A 10 -6.90 -11.51 -22.68
N ARG A 11 -8.06 -11.70 -23.32
CA ARG A 11 -9.27 -10.94 -23.04
C ARG A 11 -9.93 -11.43 -21.76
N VAL A 12 -10.55 -10.49 -21.05
CA VAL A 12 -11.20 -10.74 -19.77
C VAL A 12 -12.69 -10.46 -19.90
N TYR A 13 -13.50 -11.46 -19.62
CA TYR A 13 -14.95 -11.39 -19.62
C TYR A 13 -15.47 -11.44 -18.19
N GLU A 14 -16.58 -10.75 -17.92
CA GLU A 14 -17.32 -10.83 -16.66
C GLU A 14 -18.74 -11.32 -16.92
N ALA A 15 -19.22 -12.21 -16.05
CA ALA A 15 -20.55 -12.80 -16.16
C ALA A 15 -21.08 -13.22 -14.78
N ARG A 16 -22.38 -13.50 -14.69
CA ARG A 16 -22.96 -14.07 -13.46
C ARG A 16 -22.62 -15.56 -13.32
N ASP A 17 -22.64 -16.26 -14.45
CA ASP A 17 -22.32 -17.67 -14.63
C ASP A 17 -21.52 -17.85 -15.94
N THR A 18 -21.46 -19.04 -16.52
CA THR A 18 -20.74 -19.28 -17.79
C THR A 18 -21.52 -18.82 -19.02
N TYR A 19 -22.66 -18.14 -18.88
CA TYR A 19 -23.51 -17.66 -19.98
C TYR A 19 -23.66 -16.14 -19.99
N GLY A 20 -23.75 -15.56 -21.19
CA GLY A 20 -23.92 -14.13 -21.40
C GLY A 20 -22.71 -13.30 -20.95
N GLY A 21 -21.50 -13.85 -21.09
CA GLY A 21 -20.29 -13.13 -20.69
C GLY A 21 -20.01 -11.92 -21.56
N GLU A 22 -19.70 -10.80 -20.92
CA GLU A 22 -19.40 -9.53 -21.57
C GLU A 22 -17.91 -9.21 -21.46
N LEU A 23 -17.33 -8.73 -22.56
CA LEU A 23 -15.93 -8.31 -22.56
C LEU A 23 -15.76 -7.04 -21.72
N LEU A 24 -14.86 -7.09 -20.73
CA LEU A 24 -14.50 -5.91 -19.96
C LEU A 24 -13.65 -4.95 -20.80
N LYS A 25 -14.12 -3.70 -20.91
CA LYS A 25 -13.42 -2.61 -21.60
C LYS A 25 -13.38 -1.36 -20.71
N PRO A 26 -12.20 -0.77 -20.44
CA PRO A 26 -10.87 -1.27 -20.80
C PRO A 26 -10.53 -2.60 -20.11
N ALA A 27 -9.50 -3.29 -20.60
CA ALA A 27 -9.02 -4.52 -19.95
C ALA A 27 -8.62 -4.20 -18.49
N PRO A 28 -9.13 -4.96 -17.51
CA PRO A 28 -8.86 -4.67 -16.10
C PRO A 28 -7.42 -5.03 -15.73
N HIS A 29 -6.88 -4.34 -14.73
CA HIS A 29 -5.60 -4.75 -14.14
C HIS A 29 -5.83 -5.97 -13.25
N LEU A 30 -5.25 -7.10 -13.66
CA LEU A 30 -5.27 -8.36 -12.94
C LEU A 30 -3.87 -8.69 -12.44
N PHE A 31 -3.77 -9.03 -11.17
CA PHE A 31 -2.52 -9.44 -10.54
C PHE A 31 -2.70 -10.80 -9.88
N ASN A 32 -1.68 -11.65 -9.96
CA ASN A 32 -1.66 -12.82 -9.10
C ASN A 32 -1.54 -12.36 -7.65
N MET A 33 -2.22 -13.08 -6.76
CA MET A 33 -2.27 -12.71 -5.36
C MET A 33 -2.15 -13.95 -4.47
N HIS A 34 -1.43 -13.80 -3.37
CA HIS A 34 -1.36 -14.80 -2.32
C HIS A 34 -1.66 -14.15 -0.98
N LEU A 35 -2.42 -14.85 -0.13
CA LEU A 35 -2.87 -14.35 1.17
C LEU A 35 -2.06 -15.04 2.28
N GLY A 36 -1.73 -14.30 3.34
CA GLY A 36 -0.98 -14.83 4.47
C GLY A 36 -1.35 -14.15 5.79
N SER A 37 -1.08 -14.85 6.90
CA SER A 37 -1.21 -14.29 8.23
C SER A 37 -0.02 -13.39 8.59
N THR A 38 1.13 -13.67 7.98
CA THR A 38 2.34 -12.85 8.03
C THR A 38 2.78 -12.40 6.63
N THR A 39 3.65 -11.40 6.58
CA THR A 39 4.24 -10.89 5.35
C THR A 39 5.11 -11.93 4.65
N ALA A 40 5.84 -12.73 5.43
CA ALA A 40 6.70 -13.81 4.95
C ALA A 40 5.88 -14.96 4.33
N GLU A 41 4.76 -15.34 4.94
CA GLU A 41 3.84 -16.35 4.38
C GLU A 41 3.28 -15.92 3.03
N ALA A 42 2.73 -14.70 2.96
CA ALA A 42 2.16 -14.17 1.73
C ALA A 42 3.21 -14.11 0.60
N ALA A 43 4.43 -13.65 0.90
CA ALA A 43 5.52 -13.57 -0.07
C ALA A 43 6.02 -14.94 -0.53
N LYS A 44 6.21 -15.89 0.40
CA LYS A 44 6.75 -17.23 0.10
C LYS A 44 5.88 -17.98 -0.90
N GLN A 45 4.55 -17.93 -0.75
CA GLN A 45 3.64 -18.61 -1.67
C GLN A 45 3.70 -18.04 -3.09
N LEU A 46 3.93 -16.73 -3.20
CA LEU A 46 4.05 -16.06 -4.48
C LEU A 46 5.33 -16.44 -5.22
N ILE A 47 6.45 -16.58 -4.50
CA ILE A 47 7.75 -17.04 -5.04
C ILE A 47 7.69 -18.50 -5.53
N VAL A 48 6.92 -19.35 -4.86
CA VAL A 48 6.78 -20.77 -5.21
C VAL A 48 5.83 -20.98 -6.40
N SER A 49 4.86 -20.09 -6.61
CA SER A 49 3.89 -20.22 -7.69
C SER A 49 4.51 -19.98 -9.07
N LYS A 50 4.32 -20.91 -10.03
CA LYS A 50 4.68 -20.67 -11.43
C LYS A 50 3.78 -19.58 -12.03
N ARG A 51 4.26 -18.87 -13.05
CA ARG A 51 3.48 -17.83 -13.76
C ARG A 51 2.14 -18.41 -14.24
N GLY A 52 1.04 -17.84 -13.77
CA GLY A 52 -0.33 -18.26 -14.14
C GLY A 52 -0.92 -19.37 -13.26
N ASP A 53 -0.23 -19.80 -12.21
CA ASP A 53 -0.67 -20.89 -11.32
C ASP A 53 -1.11 -20.41 -9.93
N SER A 54 -1.34 -19.10 -9.79
CA SER A 54 -1.85 -18.56 -8.54
C SER A 54 -3.31 -18.96 -8.32
N GLU A 55 -3.61 -19.41 -7.11
CA GLU A 55 -4.96 -19.75 -6.69
C GLU A 55 -5.87 -18.52 -6.71
N PHE A 56 -5.32 -17.34 -6.39
CA PHE A 56 -6.09 -16.10 -6.33
C PHE A 56 -5.57 -15.05 -7.32
N ILE A 57 -6.52 -14.29 -7.86
CA ILE A 57 -6.21 -13.06 -8.60
C ILE A 57 -6.86 -11.87 -7.91
N PHE A 58 -6.15 -10.76 -7.87
CA PHE A 58 -6.67 -9.47 -7.46
C PHE A 58 -7.00 -8.66 -8.70
N ARG A 59 -8.28 -8.30 -8.86
CA ARG A 59 -8.73 -7.34 -9.87
C ARG A 59 -8.76 -5.96 -9.22
N GLU A 60 -7.91 -5.07 -9.70
CA GLU A 60 -7.89 -3.69 -9.21
C GLU A 60 -9.02 -2.88 -9.84
N ASP A 61 -9.85 -2.31 -8.97
CA ASP A 61 -10.93 -1.39 -9.37
C ASP A 61 -10.42 0.07 -9.28
N LEU A 62 -9.52 0.38 -8.34
CA LEU A 62 -8.95 1.72 -8.15
C LEU A 62 -7.54 1.65 -7.54
N PHE A 63 -6.63 2.49 -8.04
CA PHE A 63 -5.35 2.78 -7.38
C PHE A 63 -5.25 4.27 -7.08
N ASP A 64 -5.02 4.61 -5.81
CA ASP A 64 -4.62 5.94 -5.39
C ASP A 64 -3.09 5.99 -5.28
N PRO A 65 -2.38 6.64 -6.23
CA PRO A 65 -0.93 6.71 -6.20
C PRO A 65 -0.38 7.60 -5.08
N VAL A 66 -1.18 8.54 -4.56
CA VAL A 66 -0.77 9.47 -3.49
C VAL A 66 -0.85 8.77 -2.14
N ALA A 67 -1.98 8.12 -1.86
CA ALA A 67 -2.15 7.34 -0.63
C ALA A 67 -1.44 5.98 -0.71
N ARG A 68 -1.03 5.56 -1.92
CA ARG A 68 -0.55 4.21 -2.24
C ARG A 68 -1.56 3.16 -1.77
N ILE A 69 -2.84 3.38 -2.06
CA ILE A 69 -3.92 2.44 -1.68
C ILE A 69 -4.44 1.76 -2.93
N ARG A 70 -4.61 0.44 -2.88
CA ARG A 70 -5.31 -0.33 -3.92
C ARG A 70 -6.67 -0.75 -3.41
N ARG A 71 -7.72 -0.58 -4.21
CA ARG A 71 -9.05 -1.12 -3.94
C ARG A 71 -9.45 -2.05 -5.07
N GLY A 72 -10.01 -3.20 -4.73
CA GLY A 72 -10.32 -4.21 -5.73
C GLY A 72 -11.01 -5.43 -5.16
N ARG A 73 -11.08 -6.49 -5.96
CA ARG A 73 -11.82 -7.71 -5.65
C ARG A 73 -10.91 -8.92 -5.81
N ILE A 74 -11.11 -9.92 -4.95
CA ILE A 74 -10.38 -11.18 -5.04
C ILE A 74 -11.24 -12.21 -5.76
N TYR A 75 -10.60 -12.95 -6.66
CA TYR A 75 -11.19 -14.12 -7.28
C TYR A 75 -10.30 -15.33 -7.04
N PHE A 76 -10.91 -16.50 -6.90
CA PHE A 76 -10.24 -17.79 -6.80
C PHE A 76 -10.40 -18.57 -8.10
N ARG A 77 -9.36 -19.32 -8.48
CA ARG A 77 -9.35 -20.12 -9.70
C ARG A 77 -10.30 -21.31 -9.58
N GLN A 78 -11.18 -21.48 -10.56
CA GLN A 78 -12.12 -22.61 -10.65
C GLN A 78 -11.72 -23.64 -11.71
N GLY A 79 -10.70 -23.34 -12.52
CA GLY A 79 -10.24 -24.20 -13.62
C GLY A 79 -10.71 -23.71 -14.98
N SER A 80 -10.59 -24.54 -16.01
CA SER A 80 -10.98 -24.17 -17.37
C SER A 80 -12.39 -24.65 -17.72
N GLN A 81 -13.20 -23.77 -18.30
CA GLN A 81 -14.60 -24.07 -18.66
C GLN A 81 -14.98 -23.37 -19.96
N ASN A 82 -15.98 -23.91 -20.66
CA ASN A 82 -16.55 -23.22 -21.82
C ASN A 82 -17.55 -22.17 -21.34
N TRP A 83 -17.44 -20.96 -21.88
CA TRP A 83 -18.40 -19.89 -21.67
C TRP A 83 -19.09 -19.53 -22.97
N HIS A 84 -20.32 -19.07 -22.81
CA HIS A 84 -21.12 -18.47 -23.86
C HIS A 84 -21.02 -16.94 -23.73
N VAL A 85 -20.28 -16.30 -24.64
CA VAL A 85 -19.96 -14.87 -24.59
C VAL A 85 -20.58 -14.11 -25.76
N TYR A 86 -20.90 -12.83 -25.53
CA TYR A 86 -21.34 -11.95 -26.61
C TYR A 86 -20.15 -11.52 -27.48
N PRO A 87 -20.34 -11.42 -28.80
CA PRO A 87 -19.27 -11.07 -29.73
C PRO A 87 -18.73 -9.66 -29.46
N ALA A 88 -17.44 -9.56 -29.19
CA ALA A 88 -16.76 -8.35 -28.78
C ALA A 88 -16.27 -7.48 -29.94
N ASN A 89 -16.13 -8.06 -31.15
CA ASN A 89 -15.68 -7.38 -32.36
C ASN A 89 -16.45 -7.82 -33.63
N LEU A 90 -16.15 -7.17 -34.76
CA LEU A 90 -16.84 -7.42 -36.03
C LEU A 90 -16.60 -8.83 -36.58
N ALA A 91 -15.40 -9.40 -36.40
CA ALA A 91 -15.10 -10.75 -36.88
C ALA A 91 -15.94 -11.80 -36.14
N GLU A 92 -16.02 -11.68 -34.82
CA GLU A 92 -16.88 -12.52 -33.97
C GLU A 92 -18.36 -12.36 -34.30
N ARG A 93 -18.83 -11.14 -34.60
CA ARG A 93 -20.20 -10.92 -35.06
C ARG A 93 -20.49 -11.64 -36.38
N LYS A 94 -19.54 -11.61 -37.33
CA LYS A 94 -19.66 -12.36 -38.59
C LYS A 94 -19.67 -13.86 -38.36
N GLN A 95 -18.84 -14.35 -37.43
CA GLN A 95 -18.82 -15.75 -37.04
C GLN A 95 -20.17 -16.18 -36.41
N LEU A 96 -20.71 -15.38 -35.49
CA LEU A 96 -22.02 -15.65 -34.90
C LEU A 96 -23.12 -15.65 -35.97
N ALA A 97 -23.13 -14.68 -36.89
CA ALA A 97 -24.09 -14.64 -37.98
C ALA A 97 -24.03 -15.89 -38.87
N HIS A 98 -22.82 -16.43 -39.12
CA HIS A 98 -22.68 -17.68 -39.86
C HIS A 98 -23.21 -18.89 -39.07
N ILE A 99 -22.96 -18.96 -37.76
CA ILE A 99 -23.53 -20.00 -36.90
C ILE A 99 -25.06 -19.92 -36.88
N GLN A 100 -25.62 -18.71 -36.83
CA GLN A 100 -27.06 -18.46 -36.83
C GLN A 100 -27.76 -18.94 -38.11
N GLN A 101 -27.07 -18.97 -39.26
CA GLN A 101 -27.60 -19.57 -40.49
C GLN A 101 -27.88 -21.07 -40.33
N LEU A 102 -27.08 -21.77 -39.52
CA LEU A 102 -27.23 -23.20 -39.23
C LEU A 102 -28.06 -23.46 -37.98
N ARG A 103 -28.05 -22.53 -37.01
CA ARG A 103 -28.71 -22.62 -35.71
C ARG A 103 -29.32 -21.27 -35.31
N PRO A 104 -30.56 -20.96 -35.72
CA PRO A 104 -31.15 -19.63 -35.58
C PRO A 104 -31.27 -19.09 -34.15
N ASN A 105 -31.31 -19.99 -33.15
CA ASN A 105 -31.54 -19.62 -31.74
C ASN A 105 -30.23 -19.44 -30.93
N VAL A 106 -29.08 -19.27 -31.59
CA VAL A 106 -27.79 -19.07 -30.93
C VAL A 106 -27.43 -17.59 -30.91
N ASP A 107 -27.35 -17.00 -29.73
CA ASP A 107 -27.08 -15.56 -29.56
C ASP A 107 -25.68 -15.24 -29.01
N CYS A 108 -24.88 -16.27 -28.78
CA CYS A 108 -23.58 -16.20 -28.10
C CYS A 108 -22.56 -17.15 -28.76
N LEU A 109 -21.28 -16.80 -28.66
CA LEU A 109 -20.17 -17.67 -29.05
C LEU A 109 -19.77 -18.57 -27.88
N SER A 110 -19.48 -19.83 -28.14
CA SER A 110 -18.94 -20.76 -27.14
C SER A 110 -17.41 -20.76 -27.25
N GLU A 111 -16.74 -20.28 -26.21
CA GLU A 111 -15.28 -20.14 -26.15
C GLU A 111 -14.73 -20.76 -24.85
N HIS A 112 -13.46 -21.15 -24.85
CA HIS A 112 -12.83 -21.83 -23.72
C HIS A 112 -12.02 -20.84 -22.86
N PHE A 113 -12.33 -20.77 -21.56
CA PHE A 113 -11.75 -19.78 -20.66
C PHE A 113 -11.13 -20.40 -19.41
N MET A 114 -10.07 -19.77 -18.91
CA MET A 114 -9.68 -19.92 -17.51
C MET A 114 -10.67 -19.15 -16.63
N THR A 115 -11.35 -19.86 -15.75
CA THR A 115 -12.47 -19.33 -14.97
C THR A 115 -12.07 -19.03 -13.53
N TYR A 116 -12.50 -17.88 -13.03
CA TYR A 116 -12.29 -17.43 -11.66
C TYR A 116 -13.60 -17.02 -11.01
N GLY A 117 -13.90 -17.58 -9.84
CA GLY A 117 -15.06 -17.22 -9.02
C GLY A 117 -14.73 -16.17 -7.97
N PRO A 118 -15.69 -15.41 -7.45
CA PRO A 118 -15.42 -14.42 -6.40
C PRO A 118 -14.99 -15.12 -5.10
N LYS A 119 -13.89 -14.65 -4.48
CA LYS A 119 -13.47 -15.11 -3.15
C LYS A 119 -14.02 -14.15 -2.10
N TYR A 120 -14.81 -14.70 -1.20
CA TYR A 120 -15.32 -13.99 -0.03
C TYR A 120 -14.46 -14.32 1.17
N MET A 121 -13.91 -13.28 1.80
CA MET A 121 -13.21 -13.34 3.07
C MET A 121 -14.25 -13.51 4.18
N GLY A 122 -14.26 -14.68 4.80
CA GLY A 122 -15.19 -15.07 5.86
C GLY A 122 -14.60 -14.97 7.26
N LYS A 123 -15.29 -15.58 8.24
CA LYS A 123 -14.81 -15.65 9.63
C LYS A 123 -13.50 -16.44 9.77
N ASP A 124 -13.33 -17.47 8.95
CA ASP A 124 -12.14 -18.33 8.98
C ASP A 124 -10.91 -17.65 8.34
N ASP A 125 -11.14 -16.67 7.46
CA ASP A 125 -10.08 -15.90 6.82
C ASP A 125 -9.60 -14.70 7.68
N LYS A 126 -10.12 -14.52 8.91
CA LYS A 126 -9.75 -13.39 9.80
C LYS A 126 -8.26 -13.31 10.14
N GLN A 127 -7.57 -14.44 10.04
CA GLN A 127 -6.13 -14.50 10.30
C GLN A 127 -5.31 -13.99 9.12
N LEU A 128 -5.87 -13.96 7.91
CA LEU A 128 -5.21 -13.48 6.70
C LEU A 128 -5.22 -11.95 6.68
N ARG A 129 -4.08 -11.36 7.05
CA ARG A 129 -3.93 -9.89 7.17
C ARG A 129 -3.10 -9.28 6.06
N PHE A 130 -2.41 -10.10 5.28
CA PHE A 130 -1.49 -9.66 4.26
C PHE A 130 -1.79 -10.32 2.92
N ALA A 131 -1.53 -9.56 1.86
CA ALA A 131 -1.61 -10.00 0.47
C ALA A 131 -0.27 -9.69 -0.22
N ALA A 132 0.34 -10.68 -0.86
CA ALA A 132 1.41 -10.45 -1.81
C ALA A 132 0.79 -10.36 -3.21
N ILE A 133 1.17 -9.35 -3.97
CA ILE A 133 0.63 -9.07 -5.32
C ILE A 133 1.80 -8.97 -6.30
N GLY A 134 1.70 -9.66 -7.43
CA GLY A 134 2.67 -9.57 -8.53
C GLY A 134 3.09 -10.92 -9.10
N SER A 135 4.37 -11.09 -9.39
CA SER A 135 4.98 -12.31 -9.90
C SER A 135 6.16 -12.76 -9.04
N THR A 136 6.70 -13.95 -9.28
CA THR A 136 7.82 -14.51 -8.53
C THR A 136 9.04 -13.58 -8.46
N LEU A 137 9.29 -12.81 -9.51
CA LEU A 137 10.42 -11.90 -9.63
C LEU A 137 10.07 -10.48 -9.18
N ASP A 138 8.83 -10.05 -9.41
CA ASP A 138 8.37 -8.69 -9.18
C ASP A 138 7.08 -8.70 -8.36
N PHE A 139 7.20 -8.60 -7.04
CA PHE A 139 6.04 -8.56 -6.14
C PHE A 139 6.15 -7.47 -5.07
N SER A 140 5.01 -7.15 -4.49
CA SER A 140 4.88 -6.23 -3.36
C SER A 140 3.95 -6.85 -2.31
N VAL A 141 4.22 -6.57 -1.03
CA VAL A 141 3.40 -7.06 0.07
C VAL A 141 2.56 -5.93 0.64
N TRP A 142 1.28 -6.23 0.83
CA TRP A 142 0.24 -5.31 1.24
C TRP A 142 -0.46 -5.85 2.47
N ARG A 143 -0.93 -4.95 3.33
CA ARG A 143 -1.84 -5.21 4.44
C ARG A 143 -3.27 -5.03 3.95
N ILE A 144 -4.14 -5.95 4.32
CA ILE A 144 -5.60 -5.81 4.16
C ILE A 144 -6.10 -4.89 5.27
N VAL A 145 -6.65 -3.74 4.89
CA VAL A 145 -7.10 -2.70 5.84
C VAL A 145 -8.61 -2.72 6.03
N SER A 146 -9.36 -2.90 4.95
CA SER A 146 -10.82 -3.01 5.00
C SER A 146 -11.34 -4.06 4.02
N ILE A 147 -12.48 -4.64 4.37
CA ILE A 147 -13.29 -5.53 3.53
C ILE A 147 -14.72 -5.01 3.62
N ASP A 148 -15.21 -4.42 2.53
CA ASP A 148 -16.52 -3.81 2.44
C ASP A 148 -17.45 -4.71 1.60
N ALA A 149 -18.61 -5.07 2.15
CA ALA A 149 -19.61 -5.82 1.40
C ALA A 149 -20.41 -4.87 0.49
N LEU A 150 -20.46 -5.18 -0.80
CA LEU A 150 -21.28 -4.47 -1.77
C LEU A 150 -22.70 -5.05 -1.83
N THR A 151 -23.67 -4.24 -2.23
CA THR A 151 -25.09 -4.62 -2.29
C THR A 151 -25.37 -5.86 -3.15
N LEU A 152 -24.54 -6.11 -4.17
CA LEU A 152 -24.66 -7.27 -5.06
C LEU A 152 -23.93 -8.52 -4.53
N GLY A 153 -23.59 -8.54 -3.24
CA GLY A 153 -22.94 -9.66 -2.57
C GLY A 153 -21.44 -9.79 -2.86
N GLN A 154 -20.86 -8.89 -3.67
CA GLN A 154 -19.41 -8.81 -3.89
C GLN A 154 -18.69 -8.21 -2.68
N GLN A 155 -17.42 -8.53 -2.48
CA GLN A 155 -16.57 -7.86 -1.50
C GLN A 155 -15.55 -6.97 -2.19
N LEU A 156 -15.44 -5.74 -1.70
CA LEU A 156 -14.41 -4.79 -2.08
C LEU A 156 -13.35 -4.74 -0.98
N ILE A 157 -12.09 -4.87 -1.36
CA ILE A 157 -10.97 -5.00 -0.43
C ILE A 157 -10.03 -3.82 -0.64
N THR A 158 -9.60 -3.24 0.47
CA THR A 158 -8.65 -2.12 0.50
C THR A 158 -7.30 -2.62 1.01
N LEU A 159 -6.26 -2.39 0.22
CA LEU A 159 -4.89 -2.80 0.47
C LEU A 159 -3.99 -1.58 0.65
N GLN A 160 -3.11 -1.64 1.65
CA GLN A 160 -2.09 -0.62 1.94
C GLN A 160 -0.70 -1.28 1.97
N PRO A 161 0.37 -0.66 1.43
CA PRO A 161 1.68 -1.28 1.38
C PRO A 161 2.23 -1.53 2.78
N VAL A 162 2.94 -2.65 2.96
CA VAL A 162 3.60 -2.99 4.22
C VAL A 162 4.86 -2.15 4.44
N LEU A 163 5.53 -1.74 3.36
CA LEU A 163 6.60 -0.73 3.39
C LEU A 163 5.94 0.65 3.37
N PHE A 164 5.47 1.07 4.53
CA PHE A 164 4.94 2.39 4.77
C PHE A 164 5.97 3.11 5.62
N MET A 165 6.58 4.18 5.11
CA MET A 165 7.36 5.12 5.93
C MET A 165 6.56 5.38 7.21
N GLY A 166 7.19 5.20 8.38
CA GLY A 166 6.53 4.93 9.66
C GLY A 166 5.30 5.79 9.94
N ILE A 167 4.30 5.29 10.67
CA ILE A 167 3.10 6.06 10.95
C ILE A 167 3.41 7.18 11.95
N LEU A 168 3.19 8.44 11.55
CA LEU A 168 3.09 9.54 12.50
C LEU A 168 1.81 9.35 13.34
N PRO A 169 1.87 9.42 14.68
CA PRO A 169 0.69 9.28 15.52
C PRO A 169 -0.24 10.47 15.36
N ASP A 170 -1.53 10.25 15.60
CA ASP A 170 -2.49 11.35 15.73
C ASP A 170 -2.12 12.20 16.94
N VAL A 171 -2.04 13.52 16.77
CA VAL A 171 -1.59 14.44 17.81
C VAL A 171 -2.77 15.21 18.40
N ASP A 172 -2.87 15.24 19.73
CA ASP A 172 -3.81 16.13 20.43
C ASP A 172 -3.27 17.56 20.47
N ALA A 173 -3.78 18.42 19.58
CA ALA A 173 -3.39 19.82 19.52
C ALA A 173 -3.60 20.57 20.85
N SER A 174 -4.52 20.13 21.71
CA SER A 174 -4.76 20.77 23.01
C SER A 174 -3.61 20.58 24.00
N LEU A 175 -2.85 19.49 23.86
CA LEU A 175 -1.72 19.14 24.74
C LEU A 175 -0.41 19.81 24.33
N ILE A 176 -0.35 20.38 23.12
CA ILE A 176 0.82 21.08 22.60
C ILE A 176 0.85 22.52 23.15
N PRO A 177 1.99 23.00 23.69
CA PRO A 177 2.16 24.39 24.12
C PRO A 177 1.81 25.38 23.01
N ALA A 178 1.08 26.45 23.37
CA ALA A 178 0.51 27.39 22.41
C ALA A 178 1.57 28.08 21.53
N GLU A 179 2.78 28.27 22.07
CA GLU A 179 3.89 28.96 21.41
C GLU A 179 4.45 28.19 20.21
N ILE A 180 4.39 26.86 20.23
CA ILE A 180 4.92 26.00 19.15
C ILE A 180 3.83 25.30 18.36
N ARG A 181 2.56 25.38 18.80
CA ARG A 181 1.46 24.55 18.29
C ARG A 181 1.27 24.66 16.78
N SER A 182 1.09 25.87 16.24
CA SER A 182 0.89 26.05 14.80
C SER A 182 2.09 25.55 14.00
N SER A 183 3.29 26.00 14.37
CA SER A 183 4.53 25.63 13.70
C SER A 183 4.79 24.12 13.72
N LEU A 184 4.48 23.45 14.82
CA LEU A 184 4.64 22.01 14.96
C LEU A 184 3.61 21.26 14.11
N LEU A 185 2.34 21.68 14.12
CA LEU A 185 1.31 21.05 13.29
C LEU A 185 1.64 21.18 11.79
N ASP A 186 2.05 22.37 11.35
CA ASP A 186 2.48 22.61 9.96
C ASP A 186 3.71 21.75 9.59
N ALA A 187 4.65 21.58 10.53
CA ALA A 187 5.82 20.73 10.33
C ALA A 187 5.44 19.23 10.26
N LEU A 188 4.50 18.77 11.08
CA LEU A 188 4.02 17.40 11.05
C LEU A 188 3.22 17.10 9.78
N GLU A 189 2.40 18.05 9.31
CA GLU A 189 1.72 17.95 8.02
C GLU A 189 2.74 17.90 6.88
N SER A 190 3.80 18.72 6.95
CA SER A 190 4.90 18.69 5.97
C SER A 190 5.62 17.34 5.96
N VAL A 191 5.89 16.74 7.13
CA VAL A 191 6.46 15.38 7.22
C VAL A 191 5.50 14.37 6.59
N ALA A 192 4.20 14.41 6.92
CA ALA A 192 3.21 13.50 6.37
C ALA A 192 3.05 13.61 4.84
N ASN A 193 3.23 14.82 4.29
CA ASN A 193 3.24 15.06 2.85
C ASN A 193 4.52 14.54 2.19
N ASP A 194 5.70 14.80 2.77
CA ASP A 194 6.98 14.34 2.24
C ASP A 194 7.10 12.81 2.31
N MET A 195 6.57 12.17 3.36
CA MET A 195 6.49 10.71 3.47
C MET A 195 5.73 10.05 2.31
N LYS A 196 4.88 10.78 1.58
CA LYS A 196 4.14 10.21 0.44
C LYS A 196 4.89 10.38 -0.89
N ARG A 197 5.73 11.40 -1.01
CA ARG A 197 6.16 11.95 -2.32
C ARG A 197 7.65 12.25 -2.44
N ALA A 198 8.37 12.39 -1.33
CA ALA A 198 9.72 12.94 -1.33
C ALA A 198 10.80 11.84 -1.23
N MET A 199 12.03 12.22 -1.59
CA MET A 199 13.21 11.39 -1.42
C MET A 199 13.51 11.15 0.07
N PRO A 200 14.17 10.04 0.45
CA PRO A 200 14.47 9.74 1.85
C PRO A 200 15.19 10.86 2.60
N SER A 201 16.11 11.56 1.93
CA SER A 201 16.83 12.71 2.49
C SER A 201 15.91 13.87 2.88
N SER A 202 14.86 14.14 2.10
CA SER A 202 13.86 15.17 2.39
C SER A 202 13.03 14.81 3.62
N VAL A 203 12.55 13.56 3.70
CA VAL A 203 11.78 13.07 4.84
C VAL A 203 12.60 13.20 6.13
N ILE A 204 13.87 12.76 6.10
CA ILE A 204 14.79 12.88 7.24
C ILE A 204 14.98 14.35 7.66
N ASP A 205 15.13 15.28 6.72
CA ASP A 205 15.26 16.71 7.04
C ASP A 205 13.98 17.30 7.65
N ARG A 206 12.80 16.93 7.14
CA ARG A 206 11.52 17.32 7.75
C ARG A 206 11.36 16.76 9.15
N CYS A 207 11.70 15.48 9.36
CA CYS A 207 11.69 14.86 10.69
C CYS A 207 12.61 15.59 11.66
N ARG A 208 13.81 16.01 11.20
CA ARG A 208 14.74 16.83 12.00
C ARG A 208 14.12 18.16 12.42
N GLY A 209 13.47 18.86 11.48
CA GLY A 209 12.78 20.13 11.74
C GLY A 209 11.66 19.97 12.78
N ALA A 210 10.78 18.99 12.58
CA ALA A 210 9.67 18.70 13.50
C ALA A 210 10.17 18.27 14.90
N ALA A 211 11.19 17.40 14.98
CA ALA A 211 11.79 17.00 16.25
C ALA A 211 12.41 18.18 17.00
N ALA A 212 13.06 19.11 16.28
CA ALA A 212 13.61 20.33 16.89
C ALA A 212 12.50 21.23 17.45
N LEU A 213 11.38 21.38 16.74
CA LEU A 213 10.22 22.13 17.23
C LEU A 213 9.61 21.48 18.48
N ALA A 214 9.47 20.15 18.49
CA ALA A 214 8.96 19.42 19.65
C ALA A 214 9.86 19.62 20.88
N LEU A 215 11.19 19.47 20.72
CA LEU A 215 12.14 19.62 21.82
C LEU A 215 12.27 21.05 22.34
N ARG A 216 11.97 22.07 21.51
CA ARG A 216 11.91 23.48 21.96
C ARG A 216 10.82 23.72 23.02
N SER A 217 9.83 22.83 23.15
CA SER A 217 8.89 22.91 24.28
C SER A 217 9.57 22.84 25.65
N LEU A 218 10.77 22.25 25.72
CA LEU A 218 11.52 22.09 26.96
C LEU A 218 12.27 23.37 27.40
N ASP A 219 12.56 24.29 26.47
CA ASP A 219 13.25 25.55 26.78
C ASP A 219 12.97 26.62 25.74
N LYS A 220 12.70 27.84 26.21
CA LYS A 220 12.37 29.01 25.37
C LYS A 220 13.58 29.60 24.64
N SER A 221 14.76 28.97 24.72
CA SER A 221 15.94 29.45 24.01
C SER A 221 15.83 29.24 22.51
N HIS A 222 15.71 30.37 21.79
CA HIS A 222 15.70 30.38 20.33
C HIS A 222 17.07 30.03 19.74
N GLY A 223 17.09 29.39 18.58
CA GLY A 223 18.31 29.22 17.76
C GLY A 223 19.19 28.00 18.02
N LYS A 224 18.80 27.08 18.92
CA LYS A 224 19.55 25.82 19.13
C LYS A 224 19.25 24.79 18.03
N ASP A 225 20.30 24.08 17.61
CA ASP A 225 20.23 22.93 16.71
C ASP A 225 19.68 21.68 17.41
N LEU A 226 19.32 20.65 16.63
CA LEU A 226 18.74 19.41 17.17
C LEU A 226 19.70 18.68 18.12
N ALA A 227 21.02 18.73 17.87
CA ALA A 227 22.03 18.10 18.71
C ALA A 227 22.00 18.69 20.13
N LYS A 228 22.06 20.02 20.25
CA LYS A 228 21.97 20.73 21.54
C LYS A 228 20.63 20.49 22.22
N LEU A 229 19.54 20.50 21.47
CA LEU A 229 18.20 20.21 22.01
C LEU A 229 18.11 18.78 22.56
N SER A 230 18.79 17.80 21.93
CA SER A 230 18.83 16.43 22.43
C SER A 230 19.58 16.32 23.76
N GLU A 231 20.74 16.96 23.91
CA GLU A 231 21.49 16.98 25.17
C GLU A 231 20.70 17.64 26.30
N MET A 232 19.89 18.64 25.97
CA MET A 232 19.02 19.29 26.94
C MET A 232 17.90 18.38 27.43
N ALA A 233 17.30 17.59 26.53
CA ALA A 233 16.33 16.59 26.92
C ALA A 233 16.94 15.48 27.81
N GLU A 234 18.22 15.16 27.66
CA GLU A 234 18.92 14.26 28.58
C GLU A 234 19.11 14.88 29.96
N LYS A 235 19.38 16.19 30.01
CA LYS A 235 19.63 16.95 31.23
C LYS A 235 18.35 17.50 31.89
N SER A 236 17.17 17.30 31.28
CA SER A 236 15.91 17.79 31.84
C SER A 236 15.57 17.07 33.15
N THR A 237 14.68 17.64 33.95
CA THR A 237 14.16 16.99 35.18
C THR A 237 12.64 16.84 35.07
N PRO A 238 12.10 15.61 34.95
CA PRO A 238 12.83 14.34 34.78
C PRO A 238 13.56 14.25 33.43
N PRO A 239 14.60 13.40 33.31
CA PRO A 239 15.34 13.23 32.06
C PRO A 239 14.48 12.51 31.03
N ARG A 240 14.43 13.03 29.81
CA ARG A 240 13.67 12.47 28.68
C ARG A 240 14.61 11.71 27.74
N LEU A 241 15.27 10.67 28.27
CA LEU A 241 16.31 9.91 27.57
C LEU A 241 15.83 9.31 26.24
N MET A 242 14.59 8.83 26.19
CA MET A 242 14.04 8.23 24.97
C MET A 242 13.89 9.27 23.86
N ALA A 243 13.30 10.42 24.17
CA ALA A 243 13.17 11.53 23.22
C ALA A 243 14.53 12.06 22.77
N ALA A 244 15.50 12.15 23.69
CA ALA A 244 16.86 12.56 23.37
C ALA A 244 17.57 11.58 22.43
N ASN A 245 17.50 10.28 22.71
CA ASN A 245 18.11 9.25 21.85
C ASN A 245 17.48 9.24 20.46
N CYS A 246 16.15 9.36 20.37
CA CYS A 246 15.45 9.48 19.09
C CYS A 246 15.92 10.71 18.29
N ALA A 247 16.08 11.86 18.96
CA ALA A 247 16.58 13.08 18.33
C ALA A 247 18.03 12.94 17.84
N LYS A 248 18.89 12.25 18.60
CA LYS A 248 20.26 11.93 18.19
C LYS A 248 20.28 11.04 16.94
N ILE A 249 19.44 10.01 16.88
CA ILE A 249 19.30 9.14 15.71
C ILE A 249 18.89 9.97 14.48
N ILE A 250 17.85 10.81 14.60
CA ILE A 250 17.41 11.70 13.52
C ILE A 250 18.55 12.62 13.06
N ASN A 251 19.32 13.19 14.01
CA ASN A 251 20.43 14.07 13.68
C ASN A 251 21.58 13.33 12.95
N LEU A 252 21.88 12.09 13.33
CA LEU A 252 22.85 11.24 12.65
C LEU A 252 22.42 10.91 11.22
N LEU A 253 21.14 10.56 11.03
CA LEU A 253 20.57 10.30 9.71
C LEU A 253 20.59 11.55 8.82
N HIS A 254 20.27 12.71 9.38
CA HIS A 254 20.35 13.97 8.64
C HIS A 254 21.79 14.32 8.25
N THR A 255 22.75 14.11 9.15
CA THR A 255 24.18 14.32 8.86
C THR A 255 24.65 13.40 7.75
N ARG A 256 24.20 12.13 7.75
CA ARG A 256 24.44 11.18 6.67
C ARG A 256 23.81 11.61 5.33
N ALA A 257 22.67 12.29 5.37
CA ALA A 257 21.96 12.75 4.18
C ALA A 257 22.57 14.03 3.55
N LYS A 258 23.44 14.76 4.25
CA LYS A 258 24.14 15.93 3.70
C LYS A 258 25.24 15.49 2.74
N GLU A 259 25.17 15.97 1.51
CA GLU A 259 26.07 15.58 0.42
C GLU A 259 27.55 15.79 0.76
N ASN A 260 27.93 16.97 1.27
CA ASN A 260 29.31 17.27 1.66
C ASN A 260 29.83 16.28 2.71
N THR A 261 29.08 16.09 3.81
CA THR A 261 29.47 15.21 4.90
C THR A 261 29.50 13.74 4.48
N ARG A 262 28.59 13.34 3.57
CA ARG A 262 28.53 12.01 2.97
C ARG A 262 29.80 11.71 2.16
N HIS A 263 30.26 12.67 1.34
CA HIS A 263 31.51 12.52 0.60
C HIS A 263 32.73 12.46 1.53
N ASP A 264 32.79 13.35 2.52
CA ASP A 264 33.91 13.41 3.48
C ASP A 264 34.07 12.13 4.30
N HIS A 265 32.95 11.52 4.73
CA HIS A 265 32.93 10.35 5.61
C HIS A 265 32.61 9.04 4.90
N GLN A 266 32.47 9.06 3.56
CA GLN A 266 32.10 7.92 2.72
C GLN A 266 30.85 7.17 3.21
N TYR A 267 29.85 7.91 3.71
CA TYR A 267 28.61 7.27 4.14
C TYR A 267 27.80 6.76 2.95
N ARG A 268 27.07 5.65 3.15
CA ARG A 268 26.08 5.17 2.18
C ARG A 268 24.94 6.18 1.98
N GLU A 269 24.31 6.14 0.82
CA GLU A 269 23.12 6.95 0.55
C GLU A 269 21.97 6.63 1.52
N PRO A 270 21.15 7.63 1.91
CA PRO A 270 19.93 7.42 2.64
C PRO A 270 18.94 6.55 1.84
N THR A 271 18.41 5.53 2.50
CA THR A 271 17.41 4.60 1.97
C THR A 271 16.03 4.90 2.55
N GLU A 272 14.97 4.35 1.95
CA GLU A 272 13.62 4.45 2.52
C GLU A 272 13.53 3.96 3.98
N ARG A 273 14.34 2.95 4.35
CA ARG A 273 14.41 2.45 5.74
C ARG A 273 14.96 3.48 6.72
N ASP A 274 15.89 4.34 6.27
CA ASP A 274 16.41 5.42 7.10
C ASP A 274 15.36 6.51 7.33
N ALA A 275 14.58 6.83 6.29
CA ALA A 275 13.45 7.74 6.42
C ALA A 275 12.37 7.17 7.34
N GLU A 276 12.02 5.89 7.20
CA GLU A 276 11.09 5.18 8.08
C GLU A 276 11.54 5.22 9.54
N LEU A 277 12.83 4.95 9.81
CA LEU A 277 13.40 5.06 11.15
C LEU A 277 13.30 6.49 11.71
N ALA A 278 13.59 7.51 10.89
CA ALA A 278 13.47 8.90 11.32
C ALA A 278 12.03 9.26 11.71
N VAL A 279 11.04 8.77 10.97
CA VAL A 279 9.62 8.98 11.30
C VAL A 279 9.23 8.25 12.58
N HIS A 280 9.68 7.01 12.78
CA HIS A 280 9.45 6.29 14.04
C HIS A 280 10.09 6.97 15.25
N CYS A 281 11.30 7.51 15.10
CA CYS A 281 11.94 8.31 16.14
C CYS A 281 11.12 9.58 16.46
N LEU A 282 10.58 10.26 15.44
CA LEU A 282 9.72 11.42 15.63
C LEU A 282 8.41 11.05 16.35
N ALA A 283 7.76 9.96 15.93
CA ALA A 283 6.58 9.42 16.59
C ALA A 283 6.85 9.15 18.08
N CYS A 284 7.97 8.50 18.39
CA CYS A 284 8.39 8.22 19.76
C CYS A 284 8.57 9.51 20.59
N ILE A 285 9.18 10.55 20.00
CA ILE A 285 9.30 11.86 20.65
C ILE A 285 7.92 12.44 21.01
N LEU A 286 6.96 12.43 20.09
CA LEU A 286 5.61 12.95 20.32
C LEU A 286 4.87 12.16 21.43
N THR A 287 5.07 10.85 21.47
CA THR A 287 4.51 9.98 22.52
C THR A 287 5.14 10.24 23.89
N GLU A 288 6.45 10.43 23.97
CA GLU A 288 7.16 10.81 25.21
C GLU A 288 6.71 12.17 25.75
N PHE A 289 6.34 13.09 24.85
CA PHE A 289 5.72 14.36 25.22
C PHE A 289 4.26 14.23 25.66
N LYS A 290 3.65 13.05 25.53
CA LYS A 290 2.23 12.78 25.76
C LYS A 290 1.33 13.63 24.88
N TRP A 291 1.76 13.91 23.65
CA TRP A 291 0.95 14.63 22.66
C TRP A 291 0.26 13.68 21.67
N ALA A 292 0.80 12.48 21.49
CA ALA A 292 0.22 11.44 20.65
C ALA A 292 -1.00 10.75 21.31
N LYS A 293 -1.97 10.35 20.49
CA LYS A 293 -3.13 9.50 20.85
C LYS A 293 -2.94 8.05 20.39
#